data_AF-A0A0A8L4X8-F1
#
_entry.id   AF-A0A0A8L4X8-F1
#
_cell.length_a   1.000
_cell.length_b   1.000
_cell.length_c   1.000
_cell.angle_alpha   90.00
_cell.angle_beta   90.00
_cell.angle_gamma   90.00
#
_symmetry.space_group_name_H-M   'P 1'
#
loop_
_entity.id
_entity.type
_entity.pdbx_description
1 polymer ?
#
loop_
_entity_poly.entity_id
_entity_poly.type
_entity_poly.pdbx_seq_one_letter_code
_entity_poly.pdbx_strand_id
1 'polypeptide(L)'
;MGQVQPIHYDPNTVKQLTKEISIASGIGALKGAAVGLVTALLLRRFSVTYRNVRTQVRVFYHCSWISMGIVFNADKQLIKFQDRYYVDEMRRRERILDEAAERGIFLEEDAAAPSVTRSK
;
A
#
# COMPACT_ATOMS: atom_id res chain seq x y z
N MET A 1 -18.22 -25.96 -12.24
CA MET A 1 -16.89 -25.31 -12.17
C MET A 1 -17.10 -23.84 -11.85
N GLY A 2 -17.34 -23.51 -10.58
CA GLY A 2 -17.38 -22.12 -10.13
C GLY A 2 -15.96 -21.71 -9.76
N GLN A 3 -15.34 -20.84 -10.55
CA GLN A 3 -14.13 -20.14 -10.13
C GLN A 3 -14.51 -19.26 -8.93
N VAL A 4 -14.38 -19.79 -7.72
CA VAL A 4 -14.36 -18.97 -6.51
C VAL A 4 -13.05 -18.19 -6.59
N GLN A 5 -13.12 -16.99 -7.16
CA GLN A 5 -11.97 -16.09 -7.15
C GLN A 5 -11.60 -15.83 -5.70
N PRO A 6 -10.31 -15.93 -5.33
CA PRO A 6 -9.88 -15.60 -3.98
C PRO A 6 -10.40 -14.20 -3.63
N ILE A 7 -11.01 -14.05 -2.46
CA ILE A 7 -11.71 -12.86 -1.93
C ILE A 7 -10.85 -11.58 -1.95
N HIS A 8 -9.56 -11.69 -2.27
CA HIS A 8 -8.56 -10.62 -2.32
C HIS A 8 -8.72 -9.66 -3.54
N TYR A 9 -9.77 -9.80 -4.36
CA TYR A 9 -10.07 -8.96 -5.52
C TYR A 9 -11.49 -8.38 -5.55
N ASP A 10 -12.10 -8.10 -4.39
CA ASP A 10 -13.36 -7.33 -4.39
C ASP A 10 -13.10 -5.97 -5.10
N PRO A 11 -13.79 -5.67 -6.22
CA PRO A 11 -13.56 -4.43 -6.97
C PRO A 11 -13.79 -3.17 -6.13
N ASN A 12 -14.59 -3.25 -5.08
CA ASN A 12 -14.81 -2.12 -4.17
C ASN A 12 -13.57 -1.86 -3.30
N THR A 13 -12.95 -2.92 -2.78
CA THR A 13 -11.72 -2.86 -1.97
C THR A 13 -10.55 -2.35 -2.80
N VAL A 14 -10.43 -2.77 -4.06
CA VAL A 14 -9.39 -2.28 -5.00
C VAL A 14 -9.57 -0.79 -5.31
N LYS A 15 -10.81 -0.33 -5.50
CA LYS A 15 -11.10 1.11 -5.70
C LYS A 15 -10.73 1.94 -4.47
N GLN A 16 -11.04 1.45 -3.27
CA GLN A 16 -10.66 2.13 -2.02
C GLN A 16 -9.14 2.18 -1.87
N LEU A 17 -8.45 1.05 -2.08
CA LEU A 17 -7.00 0.98 -2.03
C LEU A 17 -6.35 1.95 -3.03
N THR A 18 -6.82 1.98 -4.28
CA THR A 18 -6.30 2.88 -5.32
C THR A 18 -6.48 4.35 -4.93
N LYS A 19 -7.64 4.70 -4.35
CA LYS A 19 -7.91 6.05 -3.85
C LYS A 19 -6.97 6.42 -2.71
N GLU A 20 -6.79 5.54 -1.72
CA GLU A 20 -5.87 5.81 -0.61
C GLU A 20 -4.41 5.91 -1.07
N ILE A 21 -3.96 5.02 -1.95
CA ILE A 21 -2.59 5.03 -2.50
C ILE A 21 -2.35 6.29 -3.32
N SER A 22 -3.30 6.74 -4.14
CA SER A 22 -3.14 7.96 -4.94
C SER A 22 -2.99 9.20 -4.06
N ILE A 23 -3.76 9.31 -2.97
CA ILE A 23 -3.61 10.39 -1.99
C ILE A 23 -2.25 10.31 -1.28
N ALA A 24 -1.87 9.12 -0.80
CA ALA A 24 -0.59 8.91 -0.12
C ALA A 24 0.60 9.20 -1.04
N SER A 25 0.50 8.82 -2.31
CA SER A 25 1.48 9.11 -3.36
C SER A 25 1.62 10.61 -3.60
N GLY A 26 0.51 11.35 -3.65
CA GLY A 26 0.54 12.82 -3.75
C GLY A 26 1.28 13.48 -2.57
N ILE A 27 0.99 13.04 -1.34
CA ILE A 27 1.71 13.52 -0.14
C ILE A 27 3.20 13.12 -0.20
N GLY A 28 3.49 11.90 -0.68
CA GLY A 28 4.85 11.40 -0.89
C GLY A 28 5.64 12.23 -1.89
N ALA A 29 5.01 12.56 -3.02
CA ALA A 29 5.60 13.39 -4.06
C ALA A 29 5.96 14.79 -3.54
N LEU A 30 5.07 15.42 -2.76
CA LEU A 30 5.34 16.73 -2.16
C LEU A 30 6.53 16.68 -1.18
N LYS A 31 6.60 15.65 -0.33
CA LYS A 31 7.73 15.45 0.58
C LYS A 31 9.04 15.21 -0.19
N GLY A 32 9.00 14.36 -1.21
CA GLY A 32 10.14 14.10 -2.09
C GLY A 32 10.60 15.34 -2.84
N ALA A 33 9.67 16.16 -3.34
CA ALA A 33 9.98 17.43 -4.01
C ALA A 33 10.63 18.43 -3.07
N ALA A 34 10.15 18.55 -1.83
CA ALA A 34 10.75 19.41 -0.81
C ALA A 34 12.18 18.98 -0.49
N VAL A 35 12.42 17.68 -0.26
CA VAL A 35 13.77 17.13 -0.04
C VAL A 35 14.65 17.38 -1.27
N GLY A 36 14.16 17.11 -2.47
CA GLY A 36 14.90 17.31 -3.71
C GLY A 36 15.28 18.77 -3.94
N LEU A 37 14.41 19.73 -3.63
CA LEU A 37 14.70 21.17 -3.75
C LEU A 37 15.74 21.64 -2.74
N VAL A 38 15.56 21.28 -1.46
CA VAL A 38 16.49 21.67 -0.38
C VAL A 38 17.87 21.09 -0.62
N THR A 39 17.95 19.81 -0.96
CA THR A 39 19.22 19.13 -1.27
C THR A 39 19.87 19.68 -2.53
N ALA A 40 19.12 20.00 -3.58
CA ALA A 40 19.66 20.63 -4.78
C ALA A 40 20.22 22.05 -4.52
N LEU A 41 19.56 22.83 -3.65
CA LEU A 41 20.06 24.16 -3.23
C LEU A 41 21.38 24.03 -2.47
N LEU A 42 21.45 23.11 -1.51
CA LEU A 42 22.67 22.80 -0.75
C LEU A 42 23.80 22.32 -1.67
N LEU A 43 23.52 21.37 -2.56
CA LEU A 43 24.50 20.85 -3.52
C LEU A 43 25.00 21.93 -4.48
N ARG A 44 24.13 22.86 -4.90
CA ARG A 44 24.55 24.00 -5.73
C ARG A 44 25.49 24.96 -4.98
N ARG A 45 25.35 25.07 -3.66
CA ARG A 45 26.20 25.93 -2.82
C ARG A 45 27.57 25.31 -2.53
N PHE A 46 27.61 24.01 -2.24
CA PHE A 46 28.82 23.34 -1.72
C PHE A 46 29.53 22.44 -2.74
N SER A 47 28.83 21.90 -3.75
CA SER A 47 29.42 20.97 -4.72
C SER A 47 29.70 21.65 -6.06
N VAL A 48 30.99 21.74 -6.41
CA VAL A 48 31.44 22.24 -7.73
C VAL A 48 30.96 21.32 -8.86
N THR A 49 30.90 20.00 -8.60
CA THR A 49 30.39 18.99 -9.53
C THR A 49 28.93 19.24 -9.88
N TYR A 50 28.07 19.39 -8.87
CA TYR A 50 26.64 19.65 -9.09
C TYR A 50 26.38 21.00 -9.79
N ARG A 51 27.25 21.99 -9.55
CA ARG A 51 27.16 23.31 -10.19
C ARG A 51 27.38 23.23 -11.71
N ASN A 52 28.28 22.37 -12.18
CA ASN A 52 28.64 22.25 -13.60
C ASN A 52 27.85 21.18 -14.36
N VAL A 53 26.98 20.43 -13.67
CA VAL A 53 26.17 19.37 -14.26
C VAL A 53 25.08 19.92 -15.19
N ARG A 54 24.88 19.24 -16.33
CA ARG A 54 23.85 19.51 -17.34
C ARG A 54 22.43 19.37 -16.78
N THR A 55 21.47 20.06 -17.39
CA THR A 55 20.06 20.11 -16.97
C THR A 55 19.41 18.73 -16.84
N GLN A 56 19.73 17.78 -17.73
CA GLN A 56 19.16 16.42 -17.70
C GLN A 56 19.41 15.70 -16.37
N VAL A 57 20.61 15.79 -15.82
CA VAL A 57 20.97 15.13 -14.55
C VAL A 57 20.31 15.85 -13.37
N ARG A 58 20.11 17.17 -13.44
CA ARG A 58 19.36 17.91 -12.41
C ARG A 58 17.90 17.48 -12.37
N VAL A 59 17.27 17.31 -13.54
CA VAL A 59 15.91 16.78 -13.65
C VAL A 59 15.85 15.36 -13.08
N PHE A 60 16.79 14.49 -13.47
CA PHE A 60 16.87 13.13 -12.94
C PHE A 60 16.99 13.10 -11.41
N TYR A 61 17.81 13.99 -10.84
CA TYR A 61 17.99 14.09 -9.39
C TYR A 61 16.68 14.44 -8.67
N HIS A 62 15.93 15.42 -9.16
CA HIS A 62 14.62 15.77 -8.60
C HIS A 62 13.60 14.65 -8.79
N CYS A 63 13.54 14.03 -9.97
CA CYS A 63 12.66 12.89 -10.24
C CYS A 63 12.94 11.72 -9.28
N SER A 64 14.21 11.43 -9.00
CA SER A 64 14.63 10.36 -8.08
C SER A 64 14.10 10.60 -6.66
N TRP A 65 14.19 11.83 -6.16
CA TRP A 65 13.66 12.17 -4.84
C TRP A 65 12.14 12.13 -4.78
N ILE A 66 11.47 12.61 -5.83
CA ILE A 66 10.01 12.57 -5.93
C ILE A 66 9.52 11.12 -5.99
N SER A 67 10.10 10.28 -6.84
CA SER A 67 9.73 8.87 -6.96
C SER A 67 9.96 8.13 -5.65
N MET A 68 11.10 8.38 -4.98
CA MET A 68 11.38 7.79 -3.67
C MET A 68 10.34 8.21 -2.62
N GLY A 69 9.95 9.49 -2.60
CA GLY A 69 8.92 9.99 -1.70
C GLY A 69 7.54 9.37 -1.95
N ILE A 70 7.17 9.15 -3.22
CA ILE A 70 5.94 8.46 -3.61
C ILE A 70 5.93 7.03 -3.07
N VAL A 71 6.96 6.24 -3.42
CA VAL A 71 7.04 4.82 -3.05
C VAL A 71 7.02 4.66 -1.54
N PHE A 72 7.82 5.44 -0.81
CA PHE A 72 7.90 5.34 0.64
C PHE A 72 6.58 5.59 1.36
N ASN A 73 5.78 6.56 0.90
CA ASN A 73 4.48 6.82 1.51
C ASN A 73 3.40 5.84 1.02
N ALA A 74 3.45 5.44 -0.25
CA ALA A 74 2.51 4.46 -0.81
C ALA A 74 2.63 3.11 -0.08
N ASP A 75 3.85 2.62 0.14
CA ASP A 75 4.11 1.36 0.84
C ASP A 75 3.60 1.41 2.29
N LYS A 76 3.85 2.52 2.99
CA LYS A 76 3.31 2.73 4.35
C LYS A 76 1.79 2.72 4.38
N GLN A 77 1.14 3.31 3.39
CA GLN A 77 -0.32 3.31 3.30
C GLN A 77 -0.84 1.91 2.98
N LEU A 78 -0.14 1.17 2.12
CA LEU A 78 -0.48 -0.20 1.75
C LEU A 78 -0.43 -1.14 2.96
N ILE A 79 0.62 -1.06 3.78
CA ILE A 79 0.74 -1.86 5.01
C ILE A 79 -0.43 -1.54 5.96
N LYS A 80 -0.71 -0.26 6.20
CA LYS A 80 -1.85 0.16 7.04
C LYS A 80 -3.21 -0.28 6.49
N PHE A 81 -3.34 -0.39 5.17
CA PHE A 81 -4.55 -0.89 4.54
C PHE A 81 -4.68 -2.40 4.75
N GLN A 82 -3.59 -3.16 4.57
CA GLN A 82 -3.57 -4.59 4.85
C GLN A 82 -3.92 -4.89 6.30
N ASP A 83 -3.32 -4.19 7.28
CA ASP A 83 -3.63 -4.38 8.70
C ASP A 83 -5.11 -4.16 9.01
N ARG A 84 -5.70 -3.08 8.47
CA ARG A 84 -7.13 -2.78 8.64
C ARG A 84 -8.01 -3.86 8.01
N TYR A 85 -7.66 -4.30 6.79
CA TYR A 85 -8.38 -5.34 6.08
C TYR A 85 -8.36 -6.67 6.85
N TYR A 86 -7.20 -7.07 7.40
CA TYR A 86 -7.09 -8.28 8.22
C TYR A 86 -7.96 -8.20 9.48
N VAL A 87 -7.95 -7.06 10.17
CA VAL A 87 -8.79 -6.87 11.37
C VAL A 87 -10.28 -6.96 11.04
N ASP A 88 -10.72 -6.35 9.94
CA ASP A 88 -12.12 -6.40 9.53
C ASP A 88 -12.54 -7.80 9.07
N GLU A 89 -11.66 -8.54 8.40
CA GLU A 89 -11.92 -9.92 8.00
C GLU A 89 -11.99 -10.85 9.22
N MET A 90 -11.15 -10.65 10.25
CA MET A 90 -11.25 -11.39 11.51
C MET A 90 -12.57 -11.13 12.23
N ARG A 91 -13.01 -9.87 12.32
CA ARG A 91 -14.32 -9.52 12.91
C ARG A 91 -15.48 -10.08 12.11
N ARG A 92 -15.37 -10.11 10.77
CA ARG A 92 -16.38 -10.70 9.91
C ARG A 92 -16.51 -12.20 10.18
N ARG A 93 -15.39 -12.89 10.39
CA ARG A 93 -15.36 -14.31 10.77
C ARG A 93 -16.00 -14.54 12.14
N GLU A 94 -15.64 -13.75 13.15
CA GLU A 94 -16.26 -13.82 14.49
C GLU A 94 -17.78 -13.72 14.42
N ARG A 95 -18.33 -12.73 13.68
CA ARG A 95 -19.79 -12.59 13.54
C ARG A 95 -20.47 -13.79 12.88
N ILE A 96 -19.83 -14.41 11.89
CA ILE A 96 -20.38 -15.59 11.22
C ILE A 96 -20.38 -16.80 12.17
N LEU A 97 -19.34 -16.93 12.99
CA LEU A 97 -19.26 -17.97 14.03
C LEU A 97 -20.34 -17.77 15.09
N ASP A 98 -20.54 -16.53 15.56
CA ASP A 98 -21.60 -16.20 16.52
C ASP A 98 -23.00 -16.49 15.94
N GLU A 99 -23.27 -16.10 14.69
CA GLU A 99 -24.55 -16.36 14.03
C GLU A 99 -24.81 -17.86 13.79
N ALA A 100 -23.75 -18.64 13.53
CA ALA A 100 -23.84 -20.10 13.41
C ALA A 100 -24.10 -20.77 14.78
N ALA A 101 -23.44 -20.28 15.83
CA ALA A 101 -23.66 -20.73 17.20
C ALA A 101 -25.10 -20.44 17.68
N GLU A 102 -25.64 -19.25 17.39
CA GLU A 102 -27.03 -18.88 17.69
C GLU A 102 -28.05 -19.77 16.94
N ARG A 103 -27.69 -20.25 15.74
CA ARG A 103 -28.50 -21.19 14.95
C ARG A 103 -28.37 -22.65 15.39
N GLY A 104 -27.56 -22.94 16.42
CA GLY A 104 -27.32 -24.29 16.92
C GLY A 104 -26.54 -25.19 15.95
N ILE A 105 -25.91 -24.62 14.92
CA ILE A 105 -25.07 -25.34 13.96
C ILE A 105 -23.62 -25.11 14.37
N PHE A 106 -23.03 -26.07 15.08
CA PHE A 106 -21.60 -26.09 15.36
C PHE A 106 -20.83 -26.32 14.05
N LEU A 107 -20.29 -25.25 13.48
CA LEU A 107 -19.22 -25.35 12.50
C LEU A 107 -17.91 -25.53 13.28
N GLU A 108 -17.34 -26.73 13.28
CA GLU A 108 -15.95 -26.93 13.74
C GLU A 108 -15.02 -26.03 12.91
N GLU A 109 -14.04 -25.40 13.58
CA GLU A 109 -13.13 -24.40 13.01
C GLU A 109 -12.42 -24.89 11.71
N ASP A 110 -12.31 -26.21 11.51
CA ASP A 110 -11.75 -26.85 10.32
C ASP A 110 -12.66 -26.79 9.07
N ALA A 111 -13.99 -26.73 9.22
CA ALA A 111 -14.93 -26.72 8.09
C ALA A 111 -15.12 -25.31 7.48
N ALA A 112 -14.83 -24.25 8.23
CA ALA A 112 -14.80 -22.87 7.76
C ALA A 112 -13.52 -22.51 6.98
N ALA A 113 -12.60 -23.47 6.83
CA ALA A 113 -11.33 -23.29 6.12
C ALA A 113 -11.29 -23.94 4.71
N PRO A 114 -12.15 -23.58 3.72
CA PRO A 114 -11.75 -23.77 2.34
C PRO A 114 -10.99 -22.51 1.88
N SER A 115 -9.68 -22.67 1.65
CA SER A 115 -8.75 -21.80 0.88
C SER A 115 -7.53 -21.20 1.60
N VAL A 116 -6.96 -21.87 2.61
CA VAL A 116 -5.50 -21.74 2.80
C VAL A 116 -4.83 -22.60 1.74
N THR A 117 -4.34 -21.95 0.69
CA THR A 117 -3.52 -22.53 -0.37
C THR A 117 -2.36 -23.33 0.23
N ARG A 118 -2.45 -24.66 0.15
CA ARG A 118 -1.33 -25.57 0.38
C ARG A 118 -0.45 -25.53 -0.87
N SER A 119 0.55 -24.66 -0.88
CA SER A 119 1.62 -24.68 -1.89
C SER A 119 2.42 -25.97 -1.73
N LYS A 120 2.50 -26.76 -2.80
CA LYS A 120 3.60 -27.70 -3.04
C LYS A 120 4.41 -27.17 -4.20
#